data_AF-A0A2P2KDS7-F1
#
_entry.id   AF-A0A2P2KDS7-F1
#
_cell.length_a   1.000
_cell.length_b   1.000
_cell.length_c   1.000
_cell.angle_alpha   90.00
_cell.angle_beta   90.00
_cell.angle_gamma   90.00
#
_symmetry.space_group_name_H-M   'P 1'
#
loop_
_entity.id
_entity.type
_entity.pdbx_description
1 polymer ?
#
loop_
_entity_poly.entity_id
_entity_poly.type
_entity_poly.pdbx_seq_one_letter_code
_entity_poly.pdbx_strand_id
1 'polypeptide(L)'
;MLVGTDEATTCVGLVIRNQRTGMISVAHMDSTKIVDIGITQMLSLVTSYDSDANLDVHMVGGFEDVSPKVWSKNIYSIISILEIYLWLRKLMVKKKC
;
A
#
# COMPACT_ATOMS: atom_id res chain seq x y z
N MET A 1 -7.82 2.66 20.48
CA MET A 1 -6.41 2.59 20.03
C MET A 1 -6.27 3.49 18.82
N LEU A 2 -5.26 4.34 18.79
CA LEU A 2 -5.01 5.31 17.72
C LEU A 2 -3.63 4.97 17.12
N VAL A 3 -3.57 4.79 15.81
CA VAL A 3 -2.34 4.47 15.08
C VAL A 3 -2.19 5.55 14.01
N GLY A 4 -0.98 6.09 13.88
CA GLY A 4 -0.66 7.15 12.92
C GLY A 4 0.73 6.99 12.37
N THR A 5 0.96 7.59 11.21
CA THR A 5 2.27 7.77 10.60
C THR A 5 2.39 9.22 10.16
N ASP A 6 3.57 9.80 10.31
CA ASP A 6 3.93 11.16 9.91
C ASP A 6 4.87 11.14 8.70
N GLU A 7 5.19 12.33 8.18
CA GLU A 7 6.18 12.55 7.10
C GLU A 7 5.90 11.85 5.75
N ALA A 8 4.64 11.59 5.40
CA ALA A 8 4.27 11.08 4.07
C ALA A 8 4.32 12.18 3.00
N THR A 9 5.52 12.66 2.65
CA THR A 9 5.73 13.61 1.55
C THR A 9 5.53 12.90 0.21
N THR A 10 6.56 12.23 -0.31
CA THR A 10 6.46 11.43 -1.54
C THR A 10 5.98 10.01 -1.27
N CYS A 11 5.97 9.58 -0.01
CA CYS A 11 5.55 8.27 0.43
C CYS A 11 4.03 8.10 0.47
N VAL A 12 3.57 6.86 0.53
CA VAL A 12 2.15 6.50 0.64
C VAL A 12 1.90 5.79 1.96
N GLY A 13 1.03 6.35 2.80
CA GLY A 13 0.43 5.64 3.91
C GLY A 13 -0.62 4.64 3.39
N LEU A 14 -0.49 3.37 3.77
CA LEU A 14 -1.41 2.29 3.41
C LEU A 14 -1.99 1.67 4.68
N VAL A 15 -3.32 1.52 4.71
CA VAL A 15 -4.04 0.84 5.79
C VAL A 15 -4.86 -0.30 5.20
N ILE A 16 -4.73 -1.50 5.77
CA ILE A 16 -5.56 -2.66 5.44
C ILE A 16 -6.27 -3.12 6.72
N ARG A 17 -7.60 -3.18 6.67
CA ARG A 17 -8.43 -3.63 7.79
C ARG A 17 -9.25 -4.83 7.39
N ASN A 18 -9.19 -5.88 8.19
CA ASN A 18 -10.12 -7.00 8.10
C ASN A 18 -11.43 -6.62 8.79
N GLN A 19 -12.51 -6.48 8.02
CA GLN A 19 -13.82 -6.07 8.56
C GLN A 19 -14.38 -7.05 9.59
N ARG A 20 -14.09 -8.35 9.41
CA ARG A 20 -14.63 -9.43 10.24
C ARG A 20 -13.91 -9.51 11.59
N THR A 21 -12.58 -9.49 11.59
CA THR A 21 -11.79 -9.65 12.83
C THR A 21 -11.46 -8.33 13.50
N GLY A 22 -11.60 -7.21 12.78
CA GLY A 22 -11.16 -5.89 13.24
C GLY A 22 -9.65 -5.71 13.24
N MET A 23 -8.86 -6.67 12.75
CA MET A 23 -7.41 -6.52 12.63
C MET A 23 -7.06 -5.43 11.63
N ILE A 24 -6.11 -4.57 11.99
CA ILE A 24 -5.65 -3.44 11.19
C ILE A 24 -4.14 -3.54 11.03
N SER A 25 -3.67 -3.42 9.79
CA SER A 25 -2.26 -3.26 9.45
C SER A 25 -2.06 -1.89 8.80
N VAL A 26 -1.02 -1.17 9.22
CA VAL A 26 -0.68 0.18 8.74
C VAL A 26 0.78 0.16 8.29
N ALA A 27 1.06 0.73 7.11
CA ALA A 27 2.39 0.87 6.57
C ALA A 27 2.63 2.26 5.99
N HIS A 28 3.85 2.75 6.10
CA HIS A 28 4.36 3.91 5.40
C HIS A 28 5.27 3.40 4.27
N MET A 29 4.85 3.56 3.02
CA MET A 29 5.51 2.99 1.84
C MET A 29 6.38 4.04 1.15
N ASP A 30 7.68 3.79 1.04
CA ASP A 30 8.70 4.75 0.58
C ASP A 30 9.35 4.39 -0.77
N SER A 31 9.18 3.15 -1.24
CA SER A 31 9.86 2.65 -2.45
C SER A 31 9.04 1.62 -3.22
N THR A 32 8.99 1.79 -4.56
CA THR A 32 8.31 0.86 -5.50
C THR A 32 8.88 -0.55 -5.47
N LYS A 33 10.16 -0.70 -5.09
CA LYS A 33 10.86 -1.98 -5.08
C LYS A 33 10.39 -2.94 -3.99
N ILE A 34 9.69 -2.44 -2.97
CA ILE A 34 9.26 -3.24 -1.81
C ILE A 34 7.74 -3.31 -1.66
N VAL A 35 6.99 -2.71 -2.60
CA VAL A 35 5.51 -2.65 -2.54
C VAL A 35 4.91 -4.05 -2.50
N ASP A 36 5.47 -4.97 -3.26
CA ASP A 36 4.99 -6.35 -3.34
C ASP A 36 5.19 -7.13 -2.04
N ILE A 37 6.40 -7.09 -1.49
CA ILE A 37 6.76 -7.76 -0.25
C ILE A 37 5.97 -7.14 0.92
N GLY A 38 5.93 -5.81 1.00
CA GLY A 38 5.24 -5.08 2.05
C GLY A 38 3.76 -5.42 2.11
N ILE A 39 3.04 -5.34 0.98
CA ILE A 39 1.61 -5.64 0.97
C ILE A 39 1.36 -7.14 1.22
N THR A 40 2.22 -8.04 0.71
CA THR A 40 2.10 -9.48 1.01
C THR A 40 2.19 -9.74 2.51
N GLN A 41 3.15 -9.09 3.19
CA GLN A 41 3.33 -9.20 4.63
C GLN A 41 2.16 -8.59 5.40
N MET A 42 1.68 -7.41 5.01
CA MET A 42 0.49 -6.81 5.63
C MET A 42 -0.71 -7.76 5.53
N LEU A 43 -0.92 -8.36 4.36
CA LEU A 43 -2.02 -9.29 4.14
C LEU A 43 -1.88 -10.59 4.92
N SER A 44 -0.67 -11.16 5.05
CA SER A 44 -0.49 -12.37 5.85
C SER A 44 -0.81 -12.16 7.33
N LEU A 45 -0.67 -10.93 7.84
CA LEU A 45 -1.02 -10.57 9.22
C LEU A 45 -2.53 -10.38 9.42
N VAL A 46 -3.25 -9.86 8.43
CA VAL A 46 -4.68 -9.52 8.57
C VAL A 46 -5.63 -10.57 7.97
N THR A 47 -5.15 -11.47 7.13
CA THR A 47 -5.96 -12.58 6.58
C THR A 47 -5.75 -13.85 7.40
N SER A 48 -6.84 -14.42 7.92
CA SER A 48 -6.83 -15.79 8.46
C SER A 48 -6.79 -16.82 7.34
N TYR A 49 -6.33 -18.05 7.64
CA TYR A 49 -6.29 -19.17 6.69
C TYR A 49 -7.62 -19.48 6.00
N ASP A 50 -8.74 -19.04 6.58
CA ASP A 50 -10.08 -19.51 6.23
C ASP A 50 -11.05 -18.36 5.94
N SER A 51 -10.73 -17.46 5.00
CA SER A 51 -11.58 -16.27 4.86
C SER A 51 -11.70 -15.61 3.49
N ASP A 52 -12.92 -15.72 2.95
CA ASP A 52 -13.66 -14.69 2.20
C ASP A 52 -13.91 -13.42 3.04
N ALA A 53 -12.91 -12.95 3.79
CA ALA A 53 -13.05 -11.73 4.58
C ALA A 53 -12.97 -10.50 3.67
N ASN A 54 -13.95 -9.63 3.77
CA ASN A 54 -13.88 -8.30 3.16
C ASN A 54 -12.80 -7.48 3.86
N LEU A 55 -11.94 -6.87 3.04
CA LEU A 55 -10.86 -5.99 3.48
C LEU A 55 -11.17 -4.56 3.06
N ASP A 56 -11.08 -3.62 4.01
CA ASP A 56 -11.02 -2.20 3.70
C ASP A 56 -9.56 -1.82 3.41
N VAL A 57 -9.33 -1.05 2.34
CA VAL A 57 -8.01 -0.53 2.00
C VAL A 57 -8.08 0.99 1.87
N HIS A 58 -7.26 1.69 2.64
CA HIS A 58 -7.14 3.15 2.59
C HIS A 58 -5.71 3.54 2.22
N MET A 59 -5.57 4.49 1.30
CA MET A 59 -4.28 5.04 0.86
C MET A 59 -4.30 6.56 1.03
N VAL A 60 -3.20 7.12 1.53
CA VAL A 60 -3.03 8.56 1.76
C VAL A 60 -1.60 8.99 1.43
N GLY A 61 -1.42 10.20 0.88
CA GLY A 61 -0.10 10.71 0.47
C GLY A 61 0.24 10.39 -0.98
N GLY A 62 1.52 10.36 -1.32
CA GLY A 62 2.03 10.14 -2.67
C GLY A 62 1.79 11.34 -3.59
N PHE A 63 2.61 12.39 -3.44
CA PHE A 63 2.66 13.49 -4.41
C PHE A 63 3.96 13.49 -5.21
N GLU A 64 3.90 14.08 -6.41
CA GLU A 64 5.06 14.22 -7.29
C GLU A 64 5.87 15.47 -6.93
N ASP A 65 7.01 15.27 -6.26
CA ASP A 65 7.92 16.35 -5.84
C ASP A 65 8.96 16.71 -6.92
N VAL A 66 8.53 16.82 -8.18
CA VAL A 66 9.40 17.31 -9.27
C VAL A 66 8.79 18.53 -9.95
N SER A 67 9.58 19.61 -10.01
CA SER A 67 9.29 20.75 -10.88
C SER A 67 9.42 20.30 -12.35
N PRO A 68 8.51 20.70 -13.28
CA PRO A 68 8.50 20.23 -14.67
C PRO A 68 9.78 20.50 -15.49
N LYS A 69 10.79 21.17 -14.92
CA LYS A 69 11.95 21.72 -15.63
C LYS A 69 13.26 20.96 -15.47
N VAL A 70 13.31 19.85 -14.73
CA VAL A 70 14.55 19.05 -14.59
C VAL A 70 14.28 17.59 -14.97
N TRP A 71 14.15 17.35 -16.27
CA TRP A 71 14.12 16.00 -16.87
C TRP A 71 15.55 15.41 -16.95
N SER A 72 16.22 15.27 -15.80
CA SER A 72 17.50 14.55 -15.70
C SER A 72 17.29 13.24 -14.96
N LYS A 73 17.09 12.15 -15.74
CA LYS A 73 17.34 10.70 -15.56
C LYS A 73 17.62 10.04 -14.18
N ASN A 74 17.31 10.67 -13.06
CA ASN A 74 17.34 10.09 -11.71
C ASN A 74 15.98 10.37 -11.05
N ILE A 75 14.91 9.88 -11.67
CA ILE A 75 13.58 9.91 -11.06
C ILE A 75 13.64 9.02 -9.81
N TYR A 76 13.60 9.66 -8.65
CA TYR A 76 13.17 9.01 -7.42
C TYR A 76 11.83 8.36 -7.76
N SER A 77 11.80 7.03 -7.76
CA SER A 77 10.63 6.25 -8.17
C SER A 77 9.51 6.51 -7.17
N ILE A 78 8.68 7.49 -7.44
CA ILE A 78 7.45 7.74 -6.69
C ILE A 78 6.61 6.48 -6.82
N ILE A 79 6.17 5.93 -5.68
CA ILE A 79 5.14 4.91 -5.72
C ILE A 79 3.86 5.59 -6.15
N SER A 80 3.40 5.29 -7.36
CA SER A 80 2.08 5.77 -7.75
C SER A 80 1.01 4.99 -7.00
N ILE A 81 -0.02 5.68 -6.51
CA ILE A 81 -1.23 5.04 -5.96
C ILE A 81 -1.79 4.02 -6.96
N LEU A 82 -1.64 4.30 -8.26
CA LEU A 82 -2.03 3.39 -9.34
C LEU A 82 -1.25 2.07 -9.33
N GLU A 83 0.06 2.08 -9.08
CA GLU A 83 0.87 0.86 -8.98
C GLU A 83 0.44 -0.01 -7.79
N ILE A 84 0.23 0.60 -6.61
CA ILE A 84 -0.29 -0.10 -5.43
C ILE A 84 -1.66 -0.71 -5.74
N TYR A 85 -2.56 0.05 -6.35
CA TYR A 85 -3.89 -0.42 -6.74
C TYR A 85 -3.83 -1.59 -7.72
N LEU A 86 -3.01 -1.49 -8.77
CA LEU A 86 -2.84 -2.55 -9.77
C LEU A 86 -2.27 -3.82 -9.14
N TRP A 87 -1.35 -3.68 -8.18
CA TRP A 87 -0.78 -4.80 -7.46
C TRP A 87 -1.82 -5.48 -6.56
N LEU A 88 -2.57 -4.71 -5.75
CA LEU A 88 -3.67 -5.21 -4.93
C LEU A 88 -4.69 -5.97 -5.78
N ARG A 89 -5.08 -5.40 -6.92
CA ARG A 89 -6.01 -6.04 -7.86
C ARG A 89 -5.46 -7.37 -8.36
N LYS A 90 -4.18 -7.42 -8.79
CA LYS A 90 -3.54 -8.66 -9.25
C LYS A 90 -3.51 -9.74 -8.16
N LEU A 91 -3.19 -9.37 -6.93
CA LEU A 91 -3.11 -10.31 -5.81
C LEU A 91 -4.51 -10.85 -5.43
N MET A 92 -5.51 -9.98 -5.34
CA MET A 92 -6.88 -10.39 -5.00
C MET A 92 -7.53 -11.27 -6.08
N VAL A 93 -7.17 -11.09 -7.36
CA VAL A 93 -7.60 -11.98 -8.44
C VAL A 93 -6.92 -13.35 -8.33
N LYS A 94 -5.64 -13.40 -7.95
CA LYS A 94 -4.91 -14.67 -7.78
C LYS A 94 -5.38 -15.52 -6.60
N LYS A 95 -5.97 -14.93 -5.55
CA LYS A 95 -6.52 -15.67 -4.40
C LYS A 95 -7.89 -16.32 -4.65
N LYS A 96 -8.49 -16.15 -5.84
CA LYS A 96 -9.79 -16.74 -6.22
C LYS A 96 -9.72 -18.07 -7.01
N CYS A 97 -8.55 -18.72 -7.07
CA CYS A 97 -8.38 -20.05 -7.68
C CYS A 97 -7.90 -21.06 -6.65
#